data_AF-A0A0C3QLY3-F1
#
_entry.id   AF-A0A0C3QLY3-F1
#
_cell.length_a   1.000
_cell.length_b   1.000
_cell.length_c   1.000
_cell.angle_alpha   90.00
_cell.angle_beta   90.00
_cell.angle_gamma   90.00
#
_symmetry.space_group_name_H-M   'P 1'
#
loop_
_entity.id
_entity.type
_entity.pdbx_description
1 polymer ?
#
loop_
_entity_poly.entity_id
_entity_poly.type
_entity_poly.pdbx_seq_one_letter_code
_entity_poly.pdbx_strand_id
1 'polypeptide(L)'
;MGEEFDPDNDDEEEERSRARLEKDRAKARFNRRGAAEAGVISSVECEHFMCHTHFHLDFSQQINFITGGKSAALAAIQVGLGARPSLTGRGSSLQSLIQDNADYAEIVIRMRNRGPEAFKHDLYGDTIKIIRRIRKGGTASIQMRGTDNKLVSEVKSELQEMCDHFNIQIESPLSVLTQDAAKKFLSDSTPAEKYNFFLQGTQLTQLAEEYELIRSNVRKIQSAVSQQKEALPQMEEAAREAETKLSEAQKARGQKTRLQAFKNELAWAHVAGKYEVSTFGREGRAAPAPKAP
;
A
#
# COMPACT_ATOMS: atom_id res chain seq x y z
N MET A 1 55.26 6.43 -6.17
CA MET A 1 54.95 5.41 -7.19
C MET A 1 53.59 4.89 -6.80
N GLY A 2 52.47 5.46 -7.23
CA GLY A 2 52.10 5.77 -8.61
C GLY A 2 51.29 4.58 -9.12
N GLU A 3 50.04 4.44 -8.66
CA GLU A 3 49.10 3.45 -9.19
C GLU A 3 48.86 3.81 -10.66
N GLU A 4 49.35 2.95 -11.56
CA GLU A 4 49.12 3.08 -12.99
C GLU A 4 47.62 2.96 -13.26
N PHE A 5 47.03 4.08 -13.67
CA PHE A 5 45.72 4.12 -14.30
C PHE A 5 45.87 3.46 -15.67
N ASP A 6 45.34 2.25 -15.80
CA ASP A 6 45.34 1.47 -17.04
C ASP A 6 44.01 1.72 -17.78
N PRO A 7 43.97 2.64 -18.76
CA PRO A 7 42.73 3.04 -19.43
C PRO A 7 42.13 1.93 -20.31
N ASP A 8 42.87 0.87 -20.63
CA ASP A 8 42.39 -0.21 -21.49
C ASP A 8 41.45 -1.18 -20.73
N ASN A 9 41.49 -1.23 -19.40
CA ASN A 9 40.66 -2.13 -18.60
C ASN A 9 39.22 -1.61 -18.40
N ASP A 10 39.04 -0.29 -18.32
CA ASP A 10 37.72 0.35 -18.17
C ASP A 10 36.89 0.21 -19.46
N ASP A 11 37.53 0.29 -20.63
CA ASP A 11 36.87 0.13 -21.93
C ASP A 11 36.35 -1.32 -22.12
N GLU A 12 37.11 -2.34 -21.69
CA GLU A 12 36.66 -3.74 -21.74
C GLU A 12 35.50 -4.03 -20.76
N GLU A 13 35.48 -3.40 -19.59
CA GLU A 13 34.36 -3.55 -18.63
C GLU A 13 33.08 -2.87 -19.12
N GLU A 14 33.18 -1.69 -19.73
CA GLU A 14 32.05 -1.03 -20.38
C GLU A 14 31.50 -1.86 -21.54
N GLU A 15 32.37 -2.43 -22.37
CA GLU A 15 31.96 -3.24 -23.52
C GLU A 15 31.29 -4.55 -23.08
N ARG A 16 31.82 -5.21 -22.03
CA ARG A 16 31.17 -6.36 -21.37
C ARG A 16 29.80 -6.02 -20.80
N SER A 17 29.66 -4.84 -20.19
CA SER A 17 28.41 -4.35 -19.60
C SER A 17 27.35 -4.07 -20.68
N ARG A 18 27.75 -3.43 -21.79
CA ARG A 18 26.89 -3.18 -22.96
C ARG A 18 26.47 -4.47 -23.64
N ALA A 19 27.39 -5.43 -23.80
CA ALA A 19 27.08 -6.75 -24.37
C ALA A 19 26.12 -7.56 -23.49
N ARG A 20 26.20 -7.42 -22.16
CA ARG A 20 25.26 -8.05 -21.21
C ARG A 20 23.86 -7.45 -21.33
N LEU A 21 23.76 -6.12 -21.33
CA LEU A 21 22.51 -5.38 -21.53
C LEU A 21 21.86 -5.68 -22.90
N GLU A 22 22.67 -5.83 -23.94
CA GLU A 22 22.19 -6.18 -25.27
C GLU A 22 21.69 -7.62 -25.34
N LYS A 23 22.39 -8.57 -24.70
CA LYS A 23 21.92 -9.95 -24.53
C LYS A 23 20.62 -10.02 -23.73
N ASP A 24 20.50 -9.25 -22.65
CA ASP A 24 19.29 -9.21 -21.84
C ASP A 24 18.11 -8.57 -22.61
N ARG A 25 18.36 -7.51 -23.39
CA ARG A 25 17.36 -6.94 -24.31
C ARG A 25 16.99 -7.90 -25.44
N ALA A 26 17.93 -8.69 -25.96
CA ALA A 26 17.68 -9.70 -26.98
C ALA A 26 16.86 -10.88 -26.43
N LYS A 27 17.15 -11.32 -25.20
CA LYS A 27 16.35 -12.31 -24.46
C LYS A 27 14.94 -11.79 -24.20
N ALA A 28 14.80 -10.53 -23.77
CA ALA A 28 13.51 -9.88 -23.57
C ALA A 28 12.72 -9.75 -24.89
N ARG A 29 13.38 -9.46 -26.02
CA ARG A 29 12.76 -9.44 -27.36
C ARG A 29 12.35 -10.84 -27.85
N PHE A 30 13.12 -11.88 -27.53
CA PHE A 30 12.78 -13.26 -27.86
C PHE A 30 11.55 -13.74 -27.05
N ASN A 31 11.45 -13.37 -25.77
CA ASN A 31 10.28 -13.65 -24.94
C ASN A 31 9.00 -12.94 -25.41
N ARG A 32 9.08 -11.83 -26.17
CA ARG A 32 7.88 -11.20 -26.77
C ARG A 32 7.20 -12.05 -27.85
N ARG A 33 7.85 -13.10 -28.36
CA ARG A 33 7.22 -14.10 -29.24
C ARG A 33 6.58 -15.26 -28.46
N GLY A 34 6.88 -15.38 -27.17
CA GLY A 34 6.21 -16.31 -26.25
C GLY A 34 4.88 -15.74 -25.79
N ALA A 35 3.97 -16.62 -25.36
CA ALA A 35 2.74 -16.20 -24.72
C ALA A 35 3.05 -15.56 -23.35
N ALA A 36 2.23 -14.57 -22.96
CA ALA A 36 2.46 -13.85 -21.70
C ALA A 36 2.41 -14.81 -20.49
N GLU A 37 3.42 -14.73 -19.64
CA GLU A 37 3.59 -15.61 -18.48
C GLU A 37 2.88 -15.07 -17.21
N ALA A 38 2.56 -13.78 -17.18
CA ALA A 38 1.83 -13.11 -16.11
C ALA A 38 0.58 -12.38 -16.65
N GLY A 39 -0.43 -12.18 -15.80
CA GLY A 39 -1.63 -11.40 -16.13
C GLY A 39 -2.62 -12.08 -17.08
N VAL A 40 -2.41 -13.36 -17.39
CA VAL A 40 -3.27 -14.13 -18.29
C VAL A 40 -4.29 -14.94 -17.50
N ILE A 41 -5.57 -14.77 -17.79
CA ILE A 41 -6.64 -15.58 -17.20
C ILE A 41 -6.50 -17.02 -17.70
N SER A 42 -6.33 -17.97 -16.79
CA SER A 42 -6.20 -19.40 -17.11
C SER A 42 -7.55 -20.12 -17.07
N SER A 43 -8.44 -19.74 -16.15
CA SER A 43 -9.77 -20.34 -16.07
C SER A 43 -10.78 -19.44 -15.36
N VAL A 44 -12.05 -19.69 -15.64
CA VAL A 44 -13.21 -19.15 -14.91
C VAL A 44 -14.10 -20.30 -14.49
N GLU A 45 -14.47 -20.31 -13.22
CA GLU A 45 -15.43 -21.24 -12.66
C GLU A 45 -16.52 -20.44 -11.93
N CYS A 46 -17.77 -20.83 -12.09
CA CYS A 46 -18.91 -20.18 -11.47
C CYS A 46 -19.85 -21.22 -10.87
N GLU A 47 -20.36 -20.92 -9.68
CA GLU A 47 -21.42 -21.66 -9.01
C GLU A 47 -22.64 -20.76 -8.81
N HIS A 48 -23.83 -21.28 -9.14
CA HIS A 48 -25.11 -20.58 -8.97
C HIS A 48 -25.14 -19.17 -9.58
N PHE A 49 -24.54 -19.00 -10.75
CA PHE A 49 -24.36 -17.72 -11.42
C PHE A 49 -25.23 -17.62 -12.67
N MET A 50 -26.14 -16.66 -12.70
CA MET A 50 -27.15 -16.49 -13.75
C MET A 50 -27.95 -17.78 -14.00
N CYS A 51 -27.95 -18.32 -15.22
CA CYS A 51 -28.63 -19.56 -15.56
C CYS A 51 -27.77 -20.82 -15.32
N HIS A 52 -26.61 -20.69 -14.68
CA HIS A 52 -25.66 -21.80 -14.49
C HIS A 52 -25.56 -22.22 -13.02
N THR A 53 -25.86 -23.48 -12.74
CA THR A 53 -25.61 -24.08 -11.41
C THR A 53 -24.13 -24.34 -11.18
N HIS A 54 -23.45 -24.90 -12.18
CA HIS A 54 -21.99 -24.99 -12.23
C HIS A 54 -21.55 -24.72 -13.67
N PHE A 55 -20.47 -23.96 -13.83
CA PHE A 55 -19.92 -23.57 -15.11
C PHE A 55 -18.41 -23.40 -14.98
N HIS A 56 -17.64 -24.08 -15.82
CA HIS A 56 -16.18 -24.00 -15.83
C HIS A 56 -15.67 -23.86 -17.26
N LEU A 57 -14.73 -22.94 -17.46
CA LEU A 57 -14.04 -22.72 -18.72
C LEU A 57 -12.55 -22.56 -18.47
N ASP A 58 -11.76 -23.33 -19.21
CA ASP A 58 -10.31 -23.16 -19.29
C ASP A 58 -9.94 -22.34 -20.53
N PHE A 59 -8.98 -21.44 -20.36
CA PHE A 59 -8.48 -20.56 -21.41
C PHE A 59 -7.06 -20.94 -21.82
N SER A 60 -6.83 -20.92 -23.13
CA SER A 60 -5.51 -20.84 -23.72
C SER A 60 -4.88 -19.46 -23.47
N GLN A 61 -3.56 -19.37 -23.61
CA GLN A 61 -2.82 -18.15 -23.29
C GLN A 61 -2.95 -17.02 -24.33
N GLN A 62 -3.50 -17.31 -25.51
CA GLN A 62 -3.49 -16.37 -26.64
C GLN A 62 -4.90 -16.06 -27.12
N ILE A 63 -5.55 -17.00 -27.80
CA ILE A 63 -6.85 -16.79 -28.43
C ILE A 63 -7.78 -17.92 -28.03
N ASN A 64 -9.00 -17.57 -27.64
CA ASN A 64 -10.02 -18.52 -27.19
C ASN A 64 -11.31 -18.28 -27.97
N PHE A 65 -11.85 -19.32 -28.59
CA PHE A 65 -13.15 -19.29 -29.26
C PHE A 65 -14.18 -20.01 -28.39
N ILE A 66 -15.16 -19.26 -27.87
CA ILE A 66 -16.17 -19.77 -26.95
C ILE A 66 -17.52 -19.84 -27.67
N THR A 67 -18.10 -21.03 -27.75
CA THR A 67 -19.36 -21.30 -28.46
C THR A 67 -20.58 -21.39 -27.53
N GLY A 68 -20.39 -21.64 -26.23
CA GLY A 68 -21.46 -21.74 -25.22
C GLY A 68 -21.12 -20.97 -23.94
N GLY A 69 -22.13 -20.40 -23.26
CA GLY A 69 -21.92 -19.67 -22.00
C GLY A 69 -21.18 -18.33 -22.12
N LYS A 70 -21.01 -17.79 -23.34
CA LYS A 70 -20.23 -16.58 -23.63
C LYS A 70 -20.61 -15.35 -22.76
N SER A 71 -21.91 -15.04 -22.66
CA SER A 71 -22.35 -13.88 -21.86
C SER A 71 -22.14 -14.09 -20.37
N ALA A 72 -22.30 -15.32 -19.87
CA ALA A 72 -22.03 -15.63 -18.46
C ALA A 72 -20.53 -15.58 -18.17
N ALA A 73 -19.68 -16.13 -19.04
CA ALA A 73 -18.23 -16.06 -18.92
C ALA A 73 -17.73 -14.61 -18.86
N LEU A 74 -18.18 -13.76 -19.80
CA LEU A 74 -17.76 -12.37 -19.84
C LEU A 74 -18.21 -11.60 -18.59
N ALA A 75 -19.46 -11.78 -18.17
CA ALA A 75 -19.99 -11.15 -16.97
C ALA A 75 -19.27 -11.65 -15.71
N ALA A 76 -18.94 -12.94 -15.63
CA ALA A 76 -18.17 -13.52 -14.53
C ALA A 76 -16.76 -12.94 -14.47
N ILE A 77 -16.07 -12.78 -15.60
CA ILE A 77 -14.75 -12.13 -15.65
C ILE A 77 -14.85 -10.69 -15.18
N GLN A 78 -15.77 -9.90 -15.74
CA GLN A 78 -15.95 -8.50 -15.37
C GLN A 78 -16.24 -8.35 -13.87
N VAL A 79 -17.22 -9.10 -13.36
CA VAL A 79 -17.64 -9.00 -11.96
C VAL A 79 -16.57 -9.59 -11.03
N GLY A 80 -15.99 -10.73 -11.35
CA GLY A 80 -14.94 -11.33 -10.54
C GLY A 80 -13.72 -10.42 -10.38
N LEU A 81 -13.33 -9.69 -11.43
CA LEU A 81 -12.22 -8.74 -11.41
C LEU A 81 -12.55 -7.36 -10.82
N GLY A 82 -13.80 -7.11 -10.41
CA GLY A 82 -14.14 -5.89 -9.66
C GLY A 82 -15.05 -4.91 -10.37
N ALA A 83 -15.48 -5.18 -11.61
CA ALA A 83 -16.30 -4.26 -12.38
C ALA A 83 -17.67 -4.04 -11.73
N ARG A 84 -18.25 -2.87 -12.02
CA ARG A 84 -19.62 -2.55 -11.60
C ARG A 84 -20.62 -3.45 -12.35
N PRO A 85 -21.68 -3.96 -11.69
CA PRO A 85 -22.69 -4.80 -12.32
C PRO A 85 -23.33 -4.15 -13.55
N SER A 86 -23.55 -2.84 -13.50
CA SER A 86 -24.14 -2.06 -14.60
C SER A 86 -23.36 -2.14 -15.91
N LEU A 87 -22.04 -2.40 -15.86
CA LEU A 87 -21.18 -2.51 -17.05
C LEU A 87 -21.28 -3.87 -17.74
N THR A 88 -21.85 -4.88 -17.07
CA THR A 88 -22.03 -6.21 -17.64
C THR A 88 -23.18 -6.28 -18.64
N GLY A 89 -24.09 -5.29 -18.64
CA GLY A 89 -25.33 -5.32 -19.42
C GLY A 89 -26.31 -6.42 -18.99
N ARG A 90 -26.15 -6.97 -17.78
CA ARG A 90 -26.96 -8.11 -17.28
C ARG A 90 -27.65 -7.87 -15.94
N GLY A 91 -27.43 -6.71 -15.32
CA GLY A 91 -28.09 -6.36 -14.07
C GLY A 91 -27.62 -5.02 -13.49
N SER A 92 -28.47 -4.37 -12.71
CA SER A 92 -28.12 -3.15 -11.99
C SER A 92 -27.40 -3.43 -10.65
N SER A 93 -27.53 -4.66 -10.13
CA SER A 93 -26.97 -5.07 -8.85
C SER A 93 -26.26 -6.43 -8.95
N LEU A 94 -25.33 -6.71 -8.04
CA LEU A 94 -24.65 -8.01 -8.00
C LEU A 94 -25.63 -9.16 -7.71
N GLN A 95 -26.64 -8.90 -6.89
CA GLN A 95 -27.62 -9.91 -6.49
C GLN A 95 -28.45 -10.42 -7.66
N SER A 96 -28.66 -9.59 -8.70
CA SER A 96 -29.36 -10.01 -9.92
C SER A 96 -28.60 -11.05 -10.75
N LEU A 97 -27.32 -11.29 -10.42
CA LEU A 97 -26.49 -12.30 -11.08
C LEU A 97 -26.53 -13.66 -10.38
N ILE A 98 -27.25 -13.77 -9.26
CA ILE A 98 -27.45 -15.03 -8.55
C ILE A 98 -28.52 -15.84 -9.29
N GLN A 99 -28.29 -17.15 -9.45
CA GLN A 99 -29.26 -18.05 -10.06
C GLN A 99 -30.60 -18.04 -9.32
N ASP A 100 -31.70 -18.07 -10.08
CA ASP A 100 -33.03 -18.19 -9.50
C ASP A 100 -33.11 -19.47 -8.64
N ASN A 101 -33.54 -19.30 -7.38
CA ASN A 101 -33.57 -20.33 -6.32
C ASN A 101 -32.23 -20.64 -5.61
N ALA A 102 -31.18 -19.85 -5.81
CA ALA A 102 -29.96 -19.91 -5.00
C ALA A 102 -29.86 -18.73 -4.02
N ASP A 103 -29.18 -18.95 -2.89
CA ASP A 103 -28.93 -17.92 -1.88
C ASP A 103 -27.60 -17.18 -2.09
N TYR A 104 -26.71 -17.77 -2.89
CA TYR A 104 -25.41 -17.21 -3.21
C TYR A 104 -24.99 -17.58 -4.63
N ALA A 105 -24.04 -16.82 -5.15
CA ALA A 105 -23.25 -17.16 -6.33
C ALA A 105 -21.77 -17.05 -5.99
N GLU A 106 -20.93 -17.89 -6.58
CA GLU A 106 -19.48 -17.82 -6.44
C GLU A 106 -18.82 -17.77 -7.82
N ILE A 107 -17.83 -16.91 -7.97
CA ILE A 107 -17.02 -16.77 -9.18
C ILE A 107 -15.57 -16.98 -8.77
N VAL A 108 -14.88 -17.85 -9.47
CA VAL A 108 -13.47 -18.17 -9.26
C VAL A 108 -12.73 -17.90 -10.56
N ILE A 109 -11.82 -16.93 -10.53
CA ILE A 109 -10.93 -16.62 -11.65
C ILE A 109 -9.53 -17.07 -11.26
N ARG A 110 -8.90 -17.85 -12.12
CA ARG A 110 -7.48 -18.22 -11.97
C ARG A 110 -6.66 -17.46 -13.00
N MET A 111 -5.56 -16.89 -12.56
CA MET A 111 -4.66 -16.11 -13.39
C MET A 111 -3.23 -16.63 -13.26
N ARG A 112 -2.50 -16.66 -14.38
CA ARG A 112 -1.07 -16.95 -14.40
C ARG A 112 -0.29 -15.78 -13.81
N ASN A 113 0.68 -16.12 -12.98
CA ASN A 113 1.53 -15.17 -12.28
C ASN A 113 2.98 -15.64 -12.31
N ARG A 114 3.60 -15.71 -13.49
CA ARG A 114 4.96 -16.22 -13.69
C ARG A 114 5.84 -15.24 -14.45
N GLY A 115 7.14 -15.47 -14.40
CA GLY A 115 8.11 -14.66 -15.10
C GLY A 115 8.41 -13.34 -14.37
N PRO A 116 9.19 -12.44 -15.00
CA PRO A 116 9.67 -11.22 -14.36
C PRO A 116 8.56 -10.22 -14.03
N GLU A 117 7.43 -10.28 -14.75
CA GLU A 117 6.28 -9.38 -14.58
C GLU A 117 5.24 -9.92 -13.58
N ALA A 118 5.58 -10.96 -12.79
CA ALA A 118 4.66 -11.53 -11.82
C ALA A 118 4.32 -10.53 -10.69
N PHE A 119 3.02 -10.42 -10.38
CA PHE A 119 2.50 -9.62 -9.28
C PHE A 119 2.77 -10.31 -7.94
N LYS A 120 3.58 -9.67 -7.09
CA LYS A 120 3.89 -10.12 -5.72
C LYS A 120 4.14 -11.64 -5.66
N HIS A 121 5.03 -12.15 -6.53
CA HIS A 121 5.26 -13.59 -6.72
C HIS A 121 5.59 -14.32 -5.42
N ASP A 122 6.34 -13.69 -4.51
CA ASP A 122 6.66 -14.25 -3.20
C ASP A 122 5.40 -14.57 -2.34
N LEU A 123 4.30 -13.85 -2.54
CA LEU A 123 3.05 -14.02 -1.78
C LEU A 123 2.07 -14.97 -2.48
N TYR A 124 1.92 -14.84 -3.80
CA TYR A 124 0.91 -15.59 -4.56
C TYR A 124 1.46 -16.83 -5.28
N GLY A 125 2.76 -16.88 -5.54
CA GLY A 125 3.40 -17.87 -6.39
C GLY A 125 2.93 -17.76 -7.85
N ASP A 126 2.99 -18.88 -8.55
CA ASP A 126 2.76 -19.03 -9.99
C ASP A 126 1.32 -18.77 -10.48
N THR A 127 0.34 -18.78 -9.59
CA THR A 127 -1.08 -18.65 -9.90
C THR A 127 -1.80 -17.86 -8.83
N ILE A 128 -2.54 -16.83 -9.26
CA ILE A 128 -3.42 -16.05 -8.39
C ILE A 128 -4.85 -16.56 -8.59
N LYS A 129 -5.52 -16.91 -7.50
CA LYS A 129 -6.93 -17.31 -7.48
C LYS A 129 -7.77 -16.21 -6.84
N ILE A 130 -8.65 -15.62 -7.63
CA ILE A 130 -9.59 -14.59 -7.20
C ILE A 130 -10.95 -15.25 -7.01
N ILE A 131 -11.50 -15.16 -5.81
CA ILE A 131 -12.80 -15.74 -5.46
C ILE A 131 -13.71 -14.58 -5.07
N ARG A 132 -14.81 -14.42 -5.80
CA ARG A 132 -15.84 -13.44 -5.50
C ARG A 132 -17.13 -14.16 -5.15
N ARG A 133 -17.63 -13.93 -3.94
CA ARG A 133 -18.88 -14.53 -3.47
C ARG A 133 -19.95 -13.47 -3.29
N ILE A 134 -21.10 -13.70 -3.89
CA ILE A 134 -22.26 -12.82 -3.87
C ILE A 134 -23.36 -13.52 -3.07
N ARG A 135 -24.00 -12.82 -2.14
CA ARG A 135 -25.09 -13.36 -1.32
C ARG A 135 -26.35 -12.53 -1.53
N LYS A 136 -27.52 -13.17 -1.54
CA LYS A 136 -28.81 -12.52 -1.82
C LYS A 136 -29.18 -11.41 -0.84
N GLY A 137 -28.79 -11.56 0.43
CA GLY A 137 -29.08 -10.61 1.51
C GLY A 137 -27.83 -10.01 2.17
N GLY A 138 -26.66 -10.06 1.53
CA GLY A 138 -25.41 -9.64 2.16
C GLY A 138 -24.45 -8.90 1.22
N THR A 139 -23.38 -8.37 1.80
CA THR A 139 -22.28 -7.76 1.06
C THR A 139 -21.51 -8.83 0.28
N ALA A 140 -21.17 -8.54 -0.97
CA ALA A 140 -20.29 -9.42 -1.74
C ALA A 140 -18.88 -9.39 -1.14
N SER A 141 -18.26 -10.56 -1.01
CA SER A 141 -16.88 -10.70 -0.53
C SER A 141 -15.94 -11.03 -1.69
N ILE A 142 -14.69 -10.61 -1.54
CA ILE A 142 -13.59 -10.92 -2.47
C ILE A 142 -12.47 -11.55 -1.64
N GLN A 143 -11.89 -12.62 -2.15
CA GLN A 143 -10.71 -13.25 -1.58
C GLN A 143 -9.69 -13.48 -2.69
N MET A 144 -8.43 -13.18 -2.42
CA MET A 144 -7.30 -13.47 -3.30
C MET A 144 -6.40 -14.49 -2.62
N ARG A 145 -6.11 -15.57 -3.32
CA ARG A 145 -5.34 -16.70 -2.83
C ARG A 145 -4.16 -16.99 -3.75
N GLY A 146 -3.08 -17.48 -3.15
CA GLY A 146 -1.91 -17.97 -3.88
C GLY A 146 -2.11 -19.37 -4.46
N THR A 147 -1.04 -19.88 -5.06
CA THR A 147 -0.95 -21.17 -5.75
C THR A 147 -1.23 -22.36 -4.81
N ASP A 148 -0.85 -22.21 -3.55
CA ASP A 148 -1.07 -23.15 -2.45
C ASP A 148 -2.49 -23.05 -1.84
N ASN A 149 -3.39 -22.25 -2.43
CA ASN A 149 -4.70 -21.86 -1.89
C ASN A 149 -4.64 -21.11 -0.53
N LYS A 150 -3.47 -20.59 -0.14
CA LYS A 150 -3.34 -19.73 1.04
C LYS A 150 -4.02 -18.39 0.78
N LEU A 151 -4.79 -17.92 1.77
CA LEU A 151 -5.41 -16.61 1.73
C LEU A 151 -4.34 -15.53 1.87
N VAL A 152 -4.25 -14.64 0.89
CA VAL A 152 -3.30 -13.52 0.88
C VAL A 152 -4.01 -12.21 1.20
N SER A 153 -5.19 -11.97 0.61
CA SER A 153 -5.95 -10.74 0.84
C SER A 153 -7.46 -10.95 0.68
N GLU A 154 -8.23 -10.11 1.36
CA GLU A 154 -9.69 -10.00 1.22
C GLU A 154 -10.13 -8.57 0.84
N VAL A 155 -9.15 -7.69 0.58
CA VAL A 155 -9.39 -6.26 0.38
C VAL A 155 -9.51 -5.96 -1.11
N LYS A 156 -10.54 -5.19 -1.49
CA LYS A 156 -10.76 -4.79 -2.89
C LYS A 156 -9.59 -4.02 -3.50
N SER A 157 -8.86 -3.24 -2.71
CA SER A 157 -7.71 -2.45 -3.20
C SER A 157 -6.57 -3.34 -3.69
N GLU A 158 -6.36 -4.53 -3.12
CA GLU A 158 -5.35 -5.48 -3.58
C GLU A 158 -5.71 -6.02 -4.98
N LEU A 159 -6.99 -6.31 -5.22
CA LEU A 159 -7.48 -6.74 -6.53
C LEU A 159 -7.29 -5.62 -7.57
N GLN A 160 -7.52 -4.37 -7.17
CA GLN A 160 -7.31 -3.21 -8.03
C GLN A 160 -5.83 -3.03 -8.35
N GLU A 161 -4.95 -3.12 -7.35
CA GLU A 161 -3.49 -3.06 -7.54
C GLU A 161 -2.99 -4.16 -8.49
N MET A 162 -3.52 -5.37 -8.38
CA MET A 162 -3.20 -6.48 -9.29
C MET A 162 -3.69 -6.19 -10.73
N CYS A 163 -4.92 -5.70 -10.88
CA CYS A 163 -5.44 -5.31 -12.19
C CYS A 163 -4.61 -4.17 -12.82
N ASP A 164 -4.20 -3.18 -12.02
CA ASP A 164 -3.37 -2.06 -12.46
C ASP A 164 -1.96 -2.56 -12.86
N HIS A 165 -1.35 -3.44 -12.07
CA HIS A 165 -0.05 -4.06 -12.36
C HIS A 165 -0.06 -4.84 -13.67
N PHE A 166 -1.12 -5.61 -13.95
CA PHE A 166 -1.28 -6.33 -15.21
C PHE A 166 -1.90 -5.49 -16.34
N ASN A 167 -2.18 -4.21 -16.09
CA ASN A 167 -2.82 -3.29 -17.02
C ASN A 167 -4.17 -3.83 -17.58
N ILE A 168 -4.96 -4.46 -16.70
CA ILE A 168 -6.27 -5.05 -17.00
C ILE A 168 -7.37 -4.03 -16.71
N GLN A 169 -8.00 -3.52 -17.77
CA GLN A 169 -9.03 -2.47 -17.68
C GLN A 169 -10.42 -3.03 -17.97
N ILE A 170 -11.02 -3.69 -17.00
CA ILE A 170 -12.35 -4.33 -17.15
C ILE A 170 -13.52 -3.37 -17.38
N GLU A 171 -13.36 -2.09 -17.01
CA GLU A 171 -14.38 -1.06 -17.22
C GLU A 171 -14.24 -0.35 -18.58
N SER A 172 -13.09 -0.52 -19.26
CA SER A 172 -12.84 0.13 -20.54
C SER A 172 -13.60 -0.59 -21.66
N PRO A 173 -14.42 0.13 -22.46
CA PRO A 173 -15.13 -0.45 -23.61
C PRO A 173 -14.19 -0.94 -24.71
N LEU A 174 -12.92 -0.51 -24.71
CA LEU A 174 -11.89 -1.02 -25.62
C LEU A 174 -11.34 -2.38 -25.19
N SER A 175 -11.38 -2.70 -23.90
CA SER A 175 -10.94 -3.99 -23.37
C SER A 175 -12.09 -4.99 -23.32
N VAL A 176 -13.29 -4.53 -22.94
CA VAL A 176 -14.49 -5.35 -22.91
C VAL A 176 -15.57 -4.75 -23.79
N LEU A 177 -15.71 -5.33 -24.99
CA LEU A 177 -16.75 -4.94 -25.93
C LEU A 177 -17.99 -5.83 -25.75
N THR A 178 -18.98 -5.35 -25.00
CA THR A 178 -20.27 -6.04 -24.87
C THR A 178 -21.09 -5.92 -26.16
N GLN A 179 -22.03 -6.86 -26.37
CA GLN A 179 -22.89 -6.84 -27.55
C GLN A 179 -23.67 -5.52 -27.67
N ASP A 180 -24.18 -4.99 -26.56
CA ASP A 180 -24.96 -3.76 -26.55
C ASP A 180 -24.08 -2.53 -26.76
N ALA A 181 -22.85 -2.52 -26.18
CA ALA A 181 -21.87 -1.47 -26.44
C ALA A 181 -21.44 -1.45 -27.92
N ALA A 182 -21.23 -2.63 -28.53
CA ALA A 182 -20.89 -2.75 -29.95
C ALA A 182 -22.02 -2.22 -30.86
N LYS A 183 -23.27 -2.59 -30.58
CA LYS A 183 -24.43 -2.07 -31.30
C LYS A 183 -24.52 -0.55 -31.16
N LYS A 184 -24.51 -0.04 -29.93
CA LYS A 184 -24.57 1.40 -29.66
C LYS A 184 -23.46 2.16 -30.39
N PHE A 185 -22.24 1.62 -30.41
CA PHE A 185 -21.11 2.23 -31.10
C PHE A 185 -21.31 2.27 -32.63
N LEU A 186 -21.82 1.19 -33.24
CA LEU A 186 -21.92 1.06 -34.69
C LEU A 186 -23.19 1.70 -35.29
N SER A 187 -24.36 1.53 -34.66
CA SER A 187 -25.65 1.89 -35.26
C SER A 187 -26.24 3.21 -34.77
N ASP A 188 -26.11 3.51 -33.47
CA ASP A 188 -26.90 4.57 -32.82
C ASP A 188 -26.07 5.74 -32.28
N SER A 189 -24.75 5.78 -32.54
CA SER A 189 -23.87 6.79 -31.95
C SER A 189 -23.75 8.07 -32.78
N THR A 190 -24.02 9.19 -32.13
CA THR A 190 -23.74 10.54 -32.65
C THR A 190 -22.22 10.82 -32.67
N PRO A 191 -21.73 11.80 -33.46
CA PRO A 191 -20.32 12.18 -33.44
C PRO A 191 -19.80 12.55 -32.04
N ALA A 192 -20.63 13.20 -31.22
CA ALA A 192 -20.30 13.54 -29.84
C ALA A 192 -20.15 12.29 -28.95
N GLU A 193 -21.02 11.30 -29.11
CA GLU A 193 -20.89 10.02 -28.38
C GLU A 193 -19.66 9.25 -28.82
N LYS A 194 -19.31 9.24 -30.11
CA LYS A 194 -18.07 8.63 -30.60
C LYS A 194 -16.84 9.30 -29.97
N TYR A 195 -16.84 10.62 -29.85
CA TYR A 195 -15.78 11.35 -29.16
C TYR A 195 -15.71 10.99 -27.68
N ASN A 196 -16.85 10.87 -26.99
CA ASN A 196 -16.87 10.41 -25.59
C ASN A 196 -16.38 8.97 -25.44
N PHE A 197 -16.77 8.06 -26.34
CA PHE A 197 -16.24 6.69 -26.39
C PHE A 197 -14.73 6.67 -26.59
N PHE A 198 -14.20 7.53 -27.46
CA PHE A 198 -12.77 7.69 -27.65
C PHE A 198 -12.08 8.20 -26.38
N LEU A 199 -12.60 9.24 -25.74
CA LEU A 199 -12.04 9.79 -24.49
C LEU A 199 -12.04 8.76 -23.35
N GLN A 200 -13.12 7.99 -23.20
CA GLN A 200 -13.21 6.93 -22.20
C GLN A 200 -12.28 5.77 -22.52
N GLY A 201 -12.25 5.33 -23.78
CA GLY A 201 -11.39 4.22 -24.21
C GLY A 201 -9.90 4.55 -24.10
N THR A 202 -9.50 5.78 -24.42
CA THR A 202 -8.13 6.27 -24.29
C THR A 202 -7.79 6.74 -22.87
N GLN A 203 -8.74 6.63 -21.93
CA GLN A 203 -8.61 7.05 -20.53
C GLN A 203 -8.26 8.54 -20.33
N LEU A 204 -8.43 9.36 -21.36
CA LEU A 204 -8.19 10.80 -21.27
C LEU A 204 -9.14 11.49 -20.27
N THR A 205 -10.36 10.96 -20.12
CA THR A 205 -11.30 11.45 -19.10
C THR A 205 -10.77 11.22 -17.69
N GLN A 206 -10.31 10.00 -17.38
CA GLN A 206 -9.77 9.67 -16.06
C GLN A 206 -8.53 10.51 -15.76
N LEU A 207 -7.62 10.63 -16.73
CA LEU A 207 -6.43 11.45 -16.61
C LEU A 207 -6.77 12.92 -16.32
N ALA A 208 -7.75 13.50 -17.02
CA ALA A 208 -8.19 14.87 -16.78
C ALA A 208 -8.78 15.06 -15.37
N GLU A 209 -9.61 14.12 -14.91
CA GLU A 209 -10.18 14.13 -13.55
C GLU A 209 -9.09 14.02 -12.47
N GLU A 210 -8.10 13.14 -12.68
CA GLU A 210 -6.94 13.00 -11.80
C GLU A 210 -6.10 14.28 -11.74
N TYR A 211 -5.86 14.93 -12.88
CA TYR A 211 -5.15 16.22 -12.90
C TYR A 211 -5.87 17.29 -12.08
N GLU A 212 -7.20 17.38 -12.18
CA GLU A 212 -7.96 18.33 -11.38
C GLU A 212 -7.94 17.99 -9.88
N LEU A 213 -8.00 16.70 -9.54
CA LEU A 213 -7.85 16.24 -8.16
C LEU A 213 -6.47 16.59 -7.59
N ILE A 214 -5.40 16.30 -8.33
CA ILE A 214 -4.03 16.64 -7.95
C ILE A 214 -3.90 18.14 -7.77
N ARG A 215 -4.41 18.94 -8.71
CA ARG A 215 -4.39 20.41 -8.63
C ARG A 215 -5.13 20.94 -7.41
N SER A 216 -6.26 20.33 -7.04
CA SER A 216 -6.99 20.65 -5.81
C SER A 216 -6.17 20.31 -4.57
N ASN A 217 -5.54 19.14 -4.53
CA ASN A 217 -4.69 18.70 -3.42
C ASN A 217 -3.45 19.58 -3.25
N VAL A 218 -2.78 19.96 -4.34
CA VAL A 218 -1.65 20.90 -4.33
C VAL A 218 -2.07 22.23 -3.70
N ARG A 219 -3.23 22.79 -4.08
CA ARG A 219 -3.75 24.03 -3.48
C ARG A 219 -3.99 23.88 -1.97
N LYS A 220 -4.59 22.76 -1.53
CA LYS A 220 -4.82 22.49 -0.10
C LYS A 220 -3.50 22.39 0.68
N ILE A 221 -2.52 21.67 0.15
CA ILE A 221 -1.20 21.51 0.77
C ILE A 221 -0.49 22.86 0.86
N GLN A 222 -0.49 23.65 -0.22
CA GLN A 222 0.10 24.99 -0.21
C GLN A 222 -0.54 25.89 0.85
N SER A 223 -1.87 25.87 0.97
CA SER A 223 -2.58 26.62 2.01
C SER A 223 -2.18 26.18 3.42
N ALA A 224 -2.12 24.87 3.67
CA ALA A 224 -1.70 24.32 4.96
C ALA A 224 -0.25 24.66 5.31
N VAL A 225 0.65 24.62 4.32
CA VAL A 225 2.07 25.00 4.49
C VAL A 225 2.18 26.47 4.85
N SER A 226 1.44 27.36 4.18
CA SER A 226 1.44 28.79 4.52
C SER A 226 0.96 29.04 5.94
N GLN A 227 -0.15 28.41 6.35
CA GLN A 227 -0.68 28.52 7.72
C GLN A 227 0.32 28.02 8.77
N GLN A 228 0.98 26.88 8.52
CA GLN A 228 1.99 26.38 9.46
C GLN A 228 3.23 27.27 9.53
N LYS A 229 3.66 27.86 8.41
CA LYS A 229 4.76 28.85 8.39
C LYS A 229 4.42 30.10 9.20
N GLU A 230 3.17 30.56 9.15
CA GLU A 230 2.71 31.70 9.95
C GLU A 230 2.64 31.37 11.45
N ALA A 231 2.30 30.13 11.82
CA ALA A 231 2.25 29.68 13.21
C ALA A 231 3.63 29.38 13.81
N LEU A 232 4.62 29.05 12.97
CA LEU A 232 5.97 28.66 13.37
C LEU A 232 6.66 29.66 14.33
N PRO A 233 6.70 30.99 14.06
CA PRO A 233 7.36 31.94 14.96
C PRO A 233 6.72 31.99 16.35
N GLN A 234 5.39 31.90 16.45
CA GLN A 234 4.70 31.88 17.75
C GLN A 234 5.05 30.61 18.55
N MET A 235 5.18 29.47 17.87
CA MET A 235 5.61 28.22 18.51
C MET A 235 7.07 28.26 18.94
N GLU A 236 7.97 28.85 18.15
CA GLU A 236 9.38 29.04 18.53
C GLU A 236 9.52 29.96 19.75
N GLU A 237 8.73 31.03 19.82
CA GLU A 237 8.71 31.93 20.97
C GLU A 237 8.20 31.24 22.24
N ALA A 238 7.09 30.52 22.13
CA ALA A 238 6.55 29.71 23.24
C ALA A 238 7.55 28.63 23.72
N ALA A 239 8.27 27.99 22.80
CA ALA A 239 9.32 27.03 23.12
C ALA A 239 10.47 27.71 23.90
N ARG A 240 10.92 28.88 23.46
CA ARG A 240 11.98 29.65 24.12
C ARG A 240 11.58 30.10 25.53
N GLU A 241 10.34 30.55 25.71
CA GLU A 241 9.81 30.87 27.04
C GLU A 241 9.79 29.65 27.97
N ALA A 242 9.33 28.50 27.47
CA ALA A 242 9.28 27.26 28.23
C ALA A 242 10.69 26.79 28.64
N GLU A 243 11.67 26.92 27.75
CA GLU A 243 13.08 26.61 28.01
C GLU A 243 13.67 27.51 29.11
N THR A 244 13.35 28.81 29.05
CA THR A 244 13.78 29.79 30.05
C THR A 244 13.21 29.45 31.43
N LYS A 245 11.89 29.18 31.51
CA LYS A 245 11.21 28.76 32.76
C LYS A 245 11.78 27.46 33.31
N LEU A 246 12.14 26.52 32.44
CA LEU A 246 12.75 25.24 32.85
C LEU A 246 14.15 25.46 33.44
N SER A 247 14.97 26.31 32.84
CA SER A 247 16.29 26.69 33.35
C SER A 247 16.19 27.36 34.73
N GLU A 248 15.24 28.27 34.92
CA GLU A 248 14.97 28.90 36.21
C GLU A 248 14.54 27.89 37.27
N ALA A 249 13.63 26.98 36.93
CA ALA A 249 13.18 25.91 37.82
C ALA A 249 14.32 24.97 38.22
N GLN A 250 15.23 24.65 37.29
CA GLN A 250 16.43 23.85 37.57
C GLN A 250 17.38 24.57 38.53
N LYS A 251 17.65 25.87 38.31
CA LYS A 251 18.47 26.69 39.22
C LYS A 251 17.87 26.75 40.63
N ALA A 252 16.56 26.98 40.74
CA ALA A 252 15.84 26.99 42.03
C ALA A 252 15.94 25.63 42.75
N ARG A 253 15.83 24.52 42.00
CA ARG A 253 16.00 23.16 42.55
C ARG A 253 17.43 22.93 43.07
N GLY A 254 18.44 23.42 42.34
CA GLY A 254 19.83 23.41 42.78
C GLY A 254 20.07 24.19 44.08
N GLN A 255 19.53 25.42 44.16
CA GLN A 255 19.58 26.24 45.38
C GLN A 255 18.90 25.55 46.57
N LYS A 256 17.74 24.91 46.36
CA LYS A 256 17.05 24.14 47.41
C LYS A 256 17.89 22.98 47.94
N THR A 257 18.64 22.33 47.06
CA THR A 257 19.56 21.23 47.42
C THR A 257 20.73 21.77 48.25
N ARG A 258 21.33 22.90 47.84
CA ARG A 258 22.37 23.60 48.61
C ARG A 258 21.87 24.04 49.99
N LEU A 259 20.65 24.55 50.07
CA LEU A 259 20.05 24.97 51.33
C LEU A 259 19.83 23.78 52.29
N GLN A 260 19.49 22.61 51.76
CA GLN A 260 19.46 21.39 52.58
C GLN A 260 20.86 20.97 53.06
N ALA A 261 21.89 21.07 52.22
CA ALA A 261 23.26 20.80 52.63
C ALA A 261 23.71 21.74 53.77
N PHE A 262 23.47 23.05 53.65
CA PHE A 262 23.79 24.01 54.72
C PHE A 262 23.00 23.77 56.01
N LYS A 263 21.74 23.32 55.92
CA LYS A 263 20.97 22.92 57.11
C LYS A 263 21.60 21.71 57.81
N ASN A 264 22.06 20.73 57.04
CA ASN A 264 22.75 19.56 57.57
C ASN A 264 24.08 19.97 58.22
N GLU A 265 24.87 20.83 57.58
CA GLU A 265 26.11 21.37 58.16
C GLU A 265 25.84 22.14 59.46
N LEU A 266 24.80 22.98 59.49
CA LEU A 266 24.40 23.73 60.69
C LEU A 266 23.96 22.81 61.82
N ALA A 267 23.23 21.72 61.51
CA ALA A 267 22.88 20.70 62.49
C ALA A 267 24.14 20.00 63.06
N TRP A 268 25.10 19.63 62.20
CA TRP A 268 26.37 19.05 62.62
C TRP A 268 27.22 20.02 63.46
N ALA A 269 27.27 21.31 63.10
CA ALA A 269 27.98 22.33 63.87
C ALA A 269 27.38 22.50 65.28
N HIS A 270 26.04 22.47 65.41
CA HIS A 270 25.38 22.49 66.71
C HIS A 270 25.72 21.26 67.57
N VAL A 271 25.83 20.09 66.95
CA VAL A 271 26.26 18.87 67.63
C VAL A 271 27.71 19.01 68.09
N ALA A 272 28.62 19.47 67.23
CA ALA A 272 30.03 19.69 67.55
C ALA A 272 30.24 20.69 68.70
N GLY A 273 29.53 21.83 68.69
CA GLY A 273 29.61 22.81 69.78
C GLY A 273 29.11 22.26 71.13
N LYS A 274 28.10 21.38 71.12
CA LYS A 274 27.69 20.66 72.35
C LYS A 274 28.76 19.68 72.85
N TYR A 275 29.50 19.03 71.95
CA TYR A 275 30.62 18.18 72.33
C TYR A 275 31.82 19.00 72.87
N GLU A 276 32.11 20.19 72.35
CA GLU A 276 33.14 21.09 72.89
C GLU A 276 32.78 21.61 74.29
N VAL A 277 31.53 22.02 74.52
CA VAL A 277 31.07 22.44 75.86
C VAL A 277 31.05 21.25 76.84
N SER A 278 30.71 20.06 76.36
CA SER A 278 30.75 18.83 77.16
C SER A 278 32.17 18.31 77.43
N THR A 279 33.18 18.70 76.65
CA THR A 279 34.58 18.31 76.87
C THR A 279 35.31 19.32 77.73
N PHE A 280 34.99 20.62 77.64
CA PHE A 280 35.43 21.64 78.60
C PHE A 280 34.90 21.38 80.02
N GLY A 281 33.67 20.85 80.15
CA GLY A 281 33.14 20.37 81.44
C GLY A 281 33.78 19.09 81.96
N ARG A 282 34.67 18.44 81.18
CA ARG A 282 35.25 17.12 81.49
C ARG A 282 36.78 17.11 81.56
N GLU A 283 37.44 18.26 81.52
CA GLU A 283 38.88 18.40 81.86
C GLU A 283 39.19 18.19 83.35
N GLY A 284 38.24 17.62 84.12
CA GLY A 284 38.46 17.12 85.48
C GLY A 284 38.60 15.61 85.62
N ARG A 285 38.46 14.78 84.57
CA ARG A 285 38.64 13.31 84.69
C ARG A 285 39.12 12.63 83.40
N ALA A 286 40.27 11.98 83.50
CA ALA A 286 40.99 11.30 82.42
C ALA A 286 40.36 9.98 81.91
N ALA A 287 40.60 9.75 80.60
CA ALA A 287 40.75 8.49 79.83
C ALA A 287 39.52 7.60 79.50
N PRO A 288 39.59 6.69 78.48
CA PRO A 288 40.50 6.58 77.32
C PRO A 288 39.76 6.53 75.94
N ALA A 289 40.55 6.53 74.85
CA ALA A 289 40.13 6.53 73.45
C ALA A 289 39.33 5.29 72.99
N PRO A 290 38.41 5.44 72.01
CA PRO A 290 37.94 4.32 71.20
C PRO A 290 38.34 4.45 69.71
N LYS A 291 38.45 3.26 69.11
CA LYS A 291 38.93 2.95 67.75
C LYS A 291 37.99 3.43 66.64
N ALA A 292 38.59 3.71 65.49
CA ALA A 292 37.98 4.01 64.20
C ALA A 292 37.07 2.89 63.67
N PRO A 293 36.12 3.25 62.79
CA PRO A 293 36.11 2.74 61.42
C PRO A 293 36.44 3.81 60.38
#